data_AF-A0A0V0Z443-F1
#
_entry.id   AF-A0A0V0Z443-F1
#
_cell.length_a   1.000
_cell.length_b   1.000
_cell.length_c   1.000
_cell.angle_alpha   90.00
_cell.angle_beta   90.00
_cell.angle_gamma   90.00
#
_symmetry.space_group_name_H-M   'P 1'
#
loop_
_entity.id
_entity.type
_entity.pdbx_description
1 polymer ?
#
loop_
_entity_poly.entity_id
_entity_poly.type
_entity_poly.pdbx_seq_one_letter_code
_entity_poly.pdbx_strand_id
1 'polypeptide(L)'
;MHNDTRVSDGKGSMPDIILHYNNTKGGVDNLDKMTSTYSCQRMTARWPLIVFYTIIDVSAYNANVLWTEKHRTWNARRLHKRRLFLEELGKALV
;
A
#
# COMPACT_ATOMS: atom_id res chain seq x y z
N MET A 1 -5.04 -1.81 -33.00
CA MET A 1 -3.76 -1.76 -32.27
C MET A 1 -3.44 -0.30 -32.00
N HIS A 2 -2.99 0.03 -30.79
CA HIS A 2 -2.77 1.39 -30.29
C HIS A 2 -1.93 2.25 -31.26
N ASN A 3 -2.58 3.13 -32.04
CA ASN A 3 -1.94 4.14 -32.88
C ASN A 3 -2.14 5.56 -32.32
N ASP A 4 -2.41 5.68 -31.01
CA ASP A 4 -2.62 7.00 -30.40
C ASP A 4 -1.25 7.63 -30.11
N THR A 5 -0.81 8.53 -30.98
CA THR A 5 0.47 9.25 -30.93
C THR A 5 0.40 10.47 -30.00
N ARG A 6 -0.60 10.55 -29.12
CA ARG A 6 -0.78 11.65 -28.20
C ARG A 6 0.42 11.79 -27.26
N VAL A 7 0.98 12.99 -27.28
CA VAL A 7 2.12 13.42 -26.49
C VAL A 7 1.64 14.55 -25.60
N SER A 8 1.98 14.49 -24.31
CA SER A 8 1.62 15.54 -23.35
C SER A 8 2.31 16.86 -23.69
N ASP A 9 1.56 17.96 -23.71
CA ASP A 9 2.10 19.31 -23.93
C ASP A 9 2.86 19.79 -22.67
N GLY A 10 4.19 19.74 -22.73
CA GLY A 10 5.06 20.17 -21.63
C GLY A 10 6.54 19.84 -21.85
N LYS A 11 7.43 20.37 -20.97
CA LYS A 11 8.87 20.07 -21.00
C LYS A 11 9.10 18.57 -20.78
N GLY A 12 9.25 17.84 -21.87
CA GLY A 12 9.57 16.41 -21.84
C GLY A 12 8.81 15.53 -22.82
N SER A 13 7.93 16.09 -23.69
CA SER A 13 7.28 15.44 -24.85
C SER A 13 7.15 13.91 -24.71
N MET A 14 6.57 13.45 -23.61
CA MET A 14 6.47 12.03 -23.30
C MET A 14 5.12 11.52 -23.81
N PRO A 15 5.08 10.37 -24.48
CA PRO A 15 3.81 9.76 -24.87
C PRO A 15 2.90 9.55 -23.66
N ASP A 16 1.61 9.84 -23.80
CA ASP A 16 0.63 9.74 -22.72
C ASP A 16 0.57 8.33 -22.11
N ILE A 17 0.83 7.30 -22.93
CA ILE A 17 0.92 5.91 -22.48
C ILE A 17 2.04 5.70 -21.45
N ILE A 18 3.18 6.36 -21.61
CA ILE A 18 4.30 6.25 -20.66
C ILE A 18 3.98 7.00 -19.38
N LEU A 19 3.34 8.18 -19.48
CA LEU A 19 2.89 8.94 -18.32
C LEU A 19 1.87 8.15 -17.50
N HIS A 20 0.86 7.58 -18.17
CA HIS A 20 -0.14 6.73 -17.54
C HIS A 20 0.51 5.53 -16.84
N TYR A 21 1.38 4.79 -17.54
CA TYR A 21 2.10 3.66 -16.95
C TYR A 21 2.91 4.07 -15.72
N ASN A 22 3.68 5.16 -15.79
CA ASN A 22 4.49 5.62 -14.67
C ASN A 22 3.64 6.04 -13.46
N ASN A 23 2.45 6.61 -13.70
CA ASN A 23 1.52 6.98 -12.64
C ASN A 23 0.88 5.76 -11.96
N THR A 24 0.65 4.66 -12.69
CA THR A 24 -0.06 3.49 -12.14
C THR A 24 0.84 2.35 -11.69
N LYS A 25 2.06 2.22 -12.23
CA LYS A 25 2.95 1.07 -11.99
C LYS A 25 3.35 0.88 -10.52
N GLY A 26 3.34 1.96 -9.73
CA GLY A 26 3.83 1.94 -8.35
C GLY A 26 2.89 1.31 -7.33
N GLY A 27 1.69 0.86 -7.72
CA GLY A 27 0.70 0.34 -6.76
C GLY A 27 1.21 -0.81 -5.90
N VAL A 28 1.78 -1.84 -6.54
CA VAL A 28 2.31 -3.03 -5.85
C VAL A 28 3.57 -2.70 -5.05
N ASP A 29 4.51 -1.95 -5.63
CA ASP A 29 5.74 -1.54 -4.94
C ASP A 29 5.45 -0.70 -3.69
N ASN A 30 4.43 0.16 -3.75
CA ASN A 30 3.99 0.94 -2.59
C ASN A 30 3.39 0.05 -1.50
N LEU A 31 2.60 -0.97 -1.87
CA LEU A 31 2.09 -1.95 -0.91
C LEU A 31 3.24 -2.71 -0.25
N ASP A 32 4.19 -3.22 -1.03
CA ASP A 32 5.35 -3.98 -0.53
C ASP A 32 6.22 -3.15 0.43
N LYS A 33 6.50 -1.90 0.06
CA LYS A 33 7.18 -0.94 0.93
C LYS A 33 6.42 -0.69 2.23
N MET A 34 5.10 -0.62 2.15
CA MET A 34 4.26 -0.40 3.32
C MET A 34 4.24 -1.63 4.22
N THR A 35 4.00 -2.83 3.71
CA THR A 35 3.99 -4.06 4.50
C THR A 35 5.35 -4.35 5.13
N SER A 36 6.45 -4.10 4.43
CA SER A 36 7.81 -4.25 4.99
C SER A 36 8.13 -3.28 6.13
N THR A 37 7.59 -2.06 6.10
CA THR A 37 7.83 -1.05 7.17
C THR A 37 7.19 -1.45 8.50
N TYR A 38 6.06 -2.17 8.47
CA TYR A 38 5.33 -2.62 9.66
C TYR A 38 4.95 -4.10 9.50
N SER A 39 5.96 -4.97 9.51
CA SER A 39 5.78 -6.41 9.36
C SER A 39 5.84 -7.11 10.72
N CYS A 40 5.00 -8.15 10.88
CA CYS A 40 5.08 -9.09 12.01
C CYS A 40 5.93 -10.33 11.71
N GLN A 41 6.60 -10.37 10.55
CA GLN A 41 7.45 -11.49 10.15
C GLN A 41 8.57 -11.74 11.15
N ARG A 42 8.84 -13.02 11.42
CA ARG A 42 9.97 -13.48 12.22
C ARG A 42 10.80 -14.46 11.41
N MET A 43 12.11 -14.48 11.68
CA MET A 43 13.02 -15.45 11.07
C MET A 43 12.53 -16.87 11.38
N THR A 44 12.31 -17.66 10.33
CA THR A 44 11.77 -19.02 10.43
C THR A 44 12.26 -19.87 9.27
N ALA A 45 12.52 -21.15 9.53
CA ALA A 45 12.86 -22.13 8.49
C ALA A 45 11.61 -22.78 7.85
N ARG A 46 10.41 -22.43 8.31
CA ARG A 46 9.16 -23.03 7.85
C ARG A 46 8.47 -22.12 6.82
N TRP A 47 8.56 -22.47 5.54
CA TRP A 47 7.95 -21.68 4.46
C TRP A 47 6.45 -21.38 4.64
N PRO A 48 5.60 -22.25 5.23
CA PRO A 48 4.18 -21.92 5.42
C PRO A 48 3.98 -20.76 6.40
N LEU A 49 4.87 -20.61 7.38
CA LEU A 49 4.81 -19.49 8.32
C LEU A 49 5.13 -18.16 7.64
N ILE A 50 6.03 -18.16 6.64
CA ILE A 50 6.33 -16.96 5.85
C ILE A 50 5.06 -16.51 5.12
N VAL A 51 4.38 -17.45 4.45
CA VAL A 51 3.11 -17.17 3.76
C VAL A 51 2.05 -16.65 4.73
N PHE A 52 1.94 -17.26 5.92
CA PHE A 52 1.02 -16.81 6.95
C PHE A 52 1.30 -15.37 7.41
N TYR A 53 2.57 -15.02 7.65
CA TYR A 53 2.94 -13.65 8.02
C TYR A 53 2.63 -12.65 6.90
N THR A 54 2.89 -13.00 5.64
CA THR A 54 2.52 -12.16 4.49
C THR A 54 1.01 -11.92 4.43
N ILE A 55 0.21 -12.95 4.68
CA ILE A 55 -1.26 -12.82 4.74
C ILE A 55 -1.67 -11.83 5.83
N ILE A 56 -1.07 -11.90 7.02
CA ILE A 56 -1.35 -10.95 8.12
C ILE A 56 -0.99 -9.53 7.71
N ASP A 57 0.23 -9.30 7.20
CA ASP A 57 0.71 -7.96 6.86
C ASP A 57 -0.18 -7.29 5.78
N VAL A 58 -0.55 -8.03 4.74
CA VAL A 58 -1.45 -7.55 3.68
C VAL A 58 -2.86 -7.31 4.20
N SER A 59 -3.39 -8.21 5.02
CA SER A 59 -4.74 -8.08 5.60
C SER A 59 -4.84 -6.86 6.51
N ALA A 60 -3.84 -6.63 7.36
CA ALA A 60 -3.78 -5.47 8.24
C ALA A 60 -3.69 -4.15 7.46
N TYR A 61 -2.92 -4.12 6.36
CA TYR A 61 -2.86 -2.97 5.47
C TYR A 61 -4.22 -2.69 4.81
N ASN A 62 -4.87 -3.72 4.24
CA ASN A 62 -6.18 -3.57 3.60
C ASN A 62 -7.25 -3.10 4.59
N ALA A 63 -7.24 -3.65 5.82
CA ALA A 63 -8.13 -3.19 6.89
C ALA A 63 -7.90 -1.73 7.23
N ASN A 64 -6.64 -1.27 7.32
CA ASN A 64 -6.32 0.14 7.54
C ASN A 64 -6.87 1.03 6.41
N VAL A 65 -6.68 0.65 5.14
CA VAL A 65 -7.20 1.41 3.99
C VAL A 65 -8.72 1.54 4.10
N LEU A 66 -9.43 0.42 4.25
CA LEU A 66 -10.89 0.42 4.38
C LEU A 66 -11.37 1.24 5.58
N TRP A 67 -10.69 1.14 6.72
CA TRP A 67 -11.03 1.90 7.92
C TRP A 67 -10.89 3.40 7.71
N THR A 68 -9.76 3.85 7.15
CA THR A 68 -9.49 5.27 6.91
C THR A 68 -10.40 5.87 5.84
N GLU A 69 -10.82 5.08 4.86
CA GLU A 69 -11.81 5.47 3.85
C GLU A 69 -13.21 5.65 4.44
N LYS A 70 -13.63 4.72 5.30
CA LYS A 70 -14.92 4.78 6.00
C LYS A 70 -14.96 5.86 7.10
N HIS A 71 -13.85 6.07 7.79
CA HIS A 71 -13.74 6.97 8.95
C HIS A 71 -12.72 8.09 8.70
N ARG A 72 -13.01 8.96 7.74
CA ARG A 72 -12.08 10.03 7.30
C ARG A 72 -11.68 11.02 8.40
N THR A 73 -12.52 11.18 9.43
CA THR A 73 -12.26 12.06 10.58
C THR A 73 -11.41 11.40 11.67
N TRP A 74 -11.29 10.06 11.67
CA TRP A 74 -10.50 9.32 12.66
C TRP A 74 -9.03 9.70 12.55
N ASN A 75 -8.47 10.24 13.64
CA ASN A 75 -7.09 10.72 13.72
C ASN A 75 -6.69 11.70 12.59
N ALA A 76 -7.61 12.49 12.05
CA ALA A 76 -7.39 13.34 10.86
C ALA A 76 -6.17 14.28 10.96
N ARG A 77 -5.82 14.77 12.16
CA ARG A 77 -4.68 15.67 12.39
C ARG A 77 -3.35 14.94 12.64
N ARG A 78 -3.33 13.61 12.69
CA ARG A 78 -2.13 12.81 12.98
C ARG A 78 -1.45 12.39 11.68
N LEU A 79 -0.12 12.49 11.64
CA LEU A 79 0.69 12.03 10.51
C LEU A 79 0.95 10.52 10.54
N HIS A 80 0.90 9.89 11.72
CA HIS A 80 1.22 8.47 11.94
C HIS A 80 -0.03 7.59 12.10
N LYS A 81 -1.11 7.86 11.34
CA LYS A 81 -2.41 7.16 11.42
C LYS A 81 -2.28 5.64 11.34
N ARG A 82 -1.44 5.13 10.44
CA ARG A 82 -1.25 3.69 10.26
C ARG A 82 -0.68 3.00 11.51
N ARG A 83 0.27 3.63 12.19
CA ARG A 83 0.82 3.10 13.45
C ARG A 83 -0.27 3.02 14.52
N LEU A 84 -1.08 4.07 14.65
CA LEU A 84 -2.20 4.09 15.60
C LEU A 84 -3.21 2.98 15.28
N PHE A 85 -3.51 2.78 14.00
CA PHE A 85 -4.44 1.74 13.57
C PHE A 85 -3.92 0.35 13.93
N LEU A 86 -2.64 0.06 13.65
CA LEU A 86 -2.04 -1.22 13.98
C LEU A 86 -1.96 -1.46 15.49
N GLU A 87 -1.74 -0.40 16.28
CA GLU A 87 -1.74 -0.49 17.74
C GLU A 87 -3.15 -0.79 18.29
N GLU A 88 -4.18 -0.10 17.80
CA GLU A 88 -5.58 -0.36 18.16
C GLU A 88 -6.02 -1.75 17.71
N LEU A 89 -5.64 -2.16 16.50
CA LEU A 89 -5.90 -3.51 15.97
C LEU A 89 -5.26 -4.59 16.86
N GLY A 90 -3.98 -4.41 17.23
CA GLY A 90 -3.29 -5.36 18.10
C GLY A 90 -3.95 -5.48 19.49
N LYS A 91 -4.40 -4.35 20.07
CA LYS A 91 -5.14 -4.35 21.35
C LYS A 91 -6.51 -4.99 21.25
N ALA A 92 -7.18 -4.94 20.10
CA ALA A 92 -8.50 -5.51 19.90
C ALA A 92 -8.49 -7.04 19.67
N LEU A 93 -7.32 -7.61 19.33
CA LEU A 93 -7.16 -9.03 19.03
C LEU A 93 -6.65 -9.87 20.22
N VAL A 94 -6.41 -9.23 21.37
CA VAL A 94 -5.95 -9.84 22.63
C VAL A 94 -6.99 -9.59 23.71
#